data_AF-A0AAD6Y9F3-F1
#
_entry.id   AF-A0AAD6Y9F3-F1
#
_cell.length_a   1.000
_cell.length_b   1.000
_cell.length_c   1.000
_cell.angle_alpha   90.00
_cell.angle_beta   90.00
_cell.angle_gamma   90.00
#
_symmetry.space_group_name_H-M   'P 1'
#
loop_
_entity.id
_entity.type
_entity.pdbx_description
1 polymer ?
#
loop_
_entity_poly.entity_id
_entity_poly.type
_entity_poly.pdbx_seq_one_letter_code
_entity_poly.pdbx_strand_id
1 'polypeptide(L)'
;TKAAQPNHIEANLLKGFECLKTQTELAVVSLYAVCVSWPYMRYARGGGSENGGLINILDTVELHRSLAPFCQKFADDPDALLDPTTPDSDLTIDGQPFMNSLVVAKIRKRAAELPRLKDVIRAVFSGGVTGWSIFTEEFEEGGPIDKLTEQEKENINISSTNDCNEGMFLFILHLITHSCSGLLGYTRKQKQNSPSGTIGLFAARAMYRRNDTEDFISAHANNRDLTLYAIREARKRDASGSNKEFREERAKQLIARATENRARRDKHLQEEAERRAKLLAAPVVTETATLSTLTLKQLNEQMRIHWRIHKDTVLTAIPNKSVLKRKSDMLSAVKGAVERYLTRYD
;
A
#
# COMPACT_ATOMS: atom_id res chain seq x y z
N THR A 1 -12.33 31.48 27.83
CA THR A 1 -12.47 30.08 27.34
C THR A 1 -11.15 29.37 27.54
N LYS A 2 -11.06 28.41 28.48
CA LYS A 2 -9.84 27.61 28.70
C LYS A 2 -9.67 26.70 27.48
N ALA A 3 -8.61 26.88 26.70
CA ALA A 3 -8.29 25.96 25.61
C ALA A 3 -8.17 24.55 26.19
N ALA A 4 -8.95 23.60 25.66
CA ALA A 4 -8.86 22.21 26.07
C ALA A 4 -7.43 21.72 25.85
N GLN A 5 -6.82 21.11 26.87
CA GLN A 5 -5.51 20.51 26.70
C GLN A 5 -5.61 19.37 25.68
N PRO A 6 -4.74 19.35 24.65
CA PRO A 6 -4.79 18.32 23.64
C PRO A 6 -4.55 16.95 24.27
N ASN A 7 -5.30 15.94 23.81
CA ASN A 7 -5.05 14.56 24.24
C ASN A 7 -3.68 14.08 23.71
N HIS A 8 -3.22 12.92 24.18
CA HIS A 8 -1.88 12.43 23.82
C HIS A 8 -1.68 12.24 22.30
N ILE A 9 -2.74 11.92 21.54
CA ILE A 9 -2.66 11.79 20.08
C ILE A 9 -2.54 13.17 19.44
N GLU A 10 -3.40 14.11 19.83
CA GLU A 10 -3.39 15.49 19.34
C GLU A 10 -2.07 16.20 19.65
N ALA A 11 -1.50 15.99 20.84
CA ALA A 11 -0.21 16.54 21.23
C ALA A 11 0.94 15.97 20.38
N ASN A 12 0.92 14.66 20.08
CA ASN A 12 1.91 14.05 19.20
C ASN A 12 1.78 14.54 17.76
N LEU A 13 0.54 14.72 17.28
CA LEU A 13 0.26 15.26 15.95
C LEU A 13 0.74 16.71 15.85
N LEU A 14 0.44 17.55 16.85
CA LEU A 14 0.89 18.94 16.93
C LEU A 14 2.41 19.04 16.93
N LYS A 15 3.08 18.20 17.74
CA LYS A 15 4.55 18.10 17.75
C LYS A 15 5.10 17.69 16.38
N GLY A 16 4.40 16.81 15.66
CA GLY A 16 4.70 16.46 14.28
C GLY A 16 4.59 17.67 13.35
N PHE A 17 3.52 18.45 13.44
CA PHE A 17 3.33 19.66 12.63
C PHE A 17 4.34 20.76 12.93
N GLU A 18 4.84 20.87 14.16
CA GLU A 18 5.87 21.84 14.54
C GLU A 18 7.30 21.40 14.16
N CYS A 19 7.50 20.12 13.85
CA CYS A 19 8.80 19.58 13.47
C CYS A 19 9.19 20.02 12.04
N LEU A 20 10.31 20.75 11.89
CA LEU A 20 10.81 21.22 10.58
C LEU A 20 11.06 20.09 9.58
N LYS A 21 11.49 18.90 10.03
CA LYS A 21 11.69 17.74 9.16
C LYS A 21 10.37 17.25 8.57
N THR A 22 9.36 17.10 9.43
CA THR A 22 7.99 16.73 9.00
C THR A 22 7.39 17.79 8.09
N GLN A 23 7.58 19.08 8.40
CA GLN A 23 7.14 20.17 7.53
C GLN A 23 7.82 20.11 6.15
N THR A 24 9.09 19.71 6.08
CA THR A 24 9.80 19.52 4.81
C THR A 24 9.18 18.39 4.01
N GLU A 25 8.96 17.23 4.62
CA GLU A 25 8.30 16.09 3.96
C GLU A 25 6.90 16.48 3.46
N LEU A 26 6.08 17.14 4.30
CA LEU A 26 4.75 17.61 3.94
C LEU A 26 4.78 18.65 2.81
N ALA A 27 5.77 19.55 2.80
CA ALA A 27 5.94 20.51 1.72
C ALA A 27 6.21 19.80 0.39
N VAL A 28 7.14 18.84 0.36
CA VAL A 28 7.45 18.12 -0.88
C VAL A 28 6.29 17.25 -1.35
N VAL A 29 5.60 16.55 -0.44
CA VAL A 29 4.39 15.79 -0.80
C VAL A 29 3.31 16.71 -1.36
N SER A 30 3.18 17.93 -0.81
CA SER A 30 2.24 18.92 -1.33
C SER A 30 2.64 19.43 -2.71
N LEU A 31 3.94 19.66 -2.97
CA LEU A 31 4.46 20.00 -4.30
C LEU A 31 4.13 18.89 -5.30
N TYR A 32 4.43 17.64 -4.95
CA TYR A 32 4.12 16.49 -5.80
C TYR A 32 2.61 16.39 -6.09
N ALA A 33 1.77 16.66 -5.09
CA ALA A 33 0.32 16.66 -5.25
C ALA A 33 -0.16 17.73 -6.25
N VAL A 34 0.32 18.98 -6.13
CA VAL A 34 -0.11 20.08 -7.03
C VAL A 34 0.50 19.99 -8.42
N CYS A 35 1.69 19.41 -8.57
CA CYS A 35 2.41 19.29 -9.85
C CYS A 35 2.00 18.04 -10.64
N VAL A 36 1.74 16.92 -9.96
CA VAL A 36 1.52 15.61 -10.59
C VAL A 36 0.16 15.05 -10.24
N SER A 37 -0.10 14.75 -8.96
CA SER A 37 -1.24 13.90 -8.58
C SER A 37 -2.59 14.55 -8.87
N TRP A 38 -2.77 15.82 -8.51
CA TRP A 38 -4.03 16.51 -8.72
C TRP A 38 -4.28 16.81 -10.20
N PRO A 39 -3.30 17.34 -10.97
CA PRO A 39 -3.43 17.45 -12.42
C PRO A 39 -3.76 16.13 -13.10
N TYR A 40 -3.05 15.04 -12.74
CA TYR A 40 -3.35 13.70 -13.24
C TYR A 40 -4.79 13.28 -12.93
N MET A 41 -5.25 13.45 -11.68
CA MET A 41 -6.64 13.13 -11.30
C MET A 41 -7.66 13.98 -12.05
N ARG A 42 -7.38 15.27 -12.27
CA ARG A 42 -8.24 16.16 -13.06
C ARG A 42 -8.37 15.65 -14.49
N TYR A 43 -7.24 15.33 -15.13
CA TYR A 43 -7.21 14.83 -16.49
C TYR A 43 -7.93 13.48 -16.59
N ALA A 44 -7.55 12.52 -15.75
CA ALA A 44 -8.14 11.19 -15.71
C ALA A 44 -9.66 11.23 -15.46
N ARG A 45 -10.17 12.20 -14.69
CA ARG A 45 -11.61 12.38 -14.44
C ARG A 45 -12.36 13.16 -15.51
N GLY A 46 -11.76 13.40 -16.67
CA GLY A 46 -12.46 14.04 -17.78
C GLY A 46 -12.35 15.54 -17.84
N GLY A 47 -11.50 16.15 -16.99
CA GLY A 47 -11.21 17.59 -17.04
C GLY A 47 -10.50 18.06 -18.31
N GLY A 48 -10.07 17.12 -19.17
CA GLY A 48 -9.57 17.40 -20.53
C GLY A 48 -10.61 17.22 -21.64
N SER A 49 -11.85 16.82 -21.33
CA SER A 49 -12.93 16.68 -22.33
C SER A 49 -13.79 17.95 -22.37
N GLU A 50 -14.20 18.38 -23.57
CA GLU A 50 -15.05 19.58 -23.76
C GLU A 50 -16.37 19.54 -22.96
N ASN A 51 -16.82 18.35 -22.55
CA ASN A 51 -18.10 18.12 -21.87
C ASN A 51 -17.96 17.59 -20.43
N GLY A 52 -16.75 17.54 -19.86
CA GLY A 52 -16.54 17.12 -18.46
C GLY A 52 -16.89 15.65 -18.16
N GLY A 53 -16.78 14.76 -19.15
CA GLY A 53 -17.08 13.33 -19.04
C GLY A 53 -15.84 12.45 -18.96
N LEU A 54 -16.00 11.21 -18.48
CA LEU A 54 -14.93 10.22 -18.42
C LEU A 54 -14.33 9.99 -19.83
N ILE A 55 -13.02 10.10 -19.93
CA ILE A 55 -12.28 9.86 -21.18
C ILE A 55 -11.95 8.36 -21.31
N ASN A 56 -11.71 7.91 -22.54
CA ASN A 56 -11.22 6.55 -22.75
C ASN A 56 -9.79 6.47 -22.19
N ILE A 57 -9.44 5.37 -21.52
CA ILE A 57 -8.07 5.15 -21.05
C ILE A 57 -7.07 5.16 -22.21
N LEU A 58 -7.48 4.75 -23.41
CA LEU A 58 -6.64 4.79 -24.60
C LEU A 58 -6.32 6.24 -25.03
N ASP A 59 -7.20 7.20 -24.73
CA ASP A 59 -6.96 8.62 -25.02
C ASP A 59 -5.95 9.24 -24.04
N THR A 60 -5.56 8.52 -22.98
CA THR A 60 -4.63 9.00 -21.95
C THR A 60 -3.18 8.58 -22.18
N VAL A 61 -2.87 7.93 -23.30
CA VAL A 61 -1.55 7.36 -23.58
C VAL A 61 -0.43 8.39 -23.50
N GLU A 62 -0.61 9.57 -24.12
CA GLU A 62 0.38 10.64 -24.10
C GLU A 62 0.67 11.14 -22.68
N LEU A 63 -0.38 11.26 -21.85
CA LEU A 63 -0.22 11.65 -20.45
C LEU A 63 0.58 10.58 -19.68
N HIS A 64 0.26 9.30 -19.85
CA HIS A 64 0.96 8.23 -19.12
C HIS A 64 2.44 8.14 -19.54
N ARG A 65 2.75 8.30 -20.83
CA ARG A 65 4.13 8.34 -21.33
C ARG A 65 4.94 9.54 -20.80
N SER A 66 4.29 10.66 -20.52
CA SER A 66 4.97 11.88 -20.05
C SER A 66 5.21 11.93 -18.53
N LEU A 67 4.54 11.09 -17.72
CA LEU A 67 4.64 11.13 -16.25
C LEU A 67 6.04 10.85 -15.71
N ALA A 68 6.70 9.79 -16.19
CA ALA A 68 8.05 9.44 -15.72
C ALA A 68 9.09 10.49 -16.14
N PRO A 69 9.16 10.93 -17.42
CA PRO A 69 10.04 12.03 -17.84
C PRO A 69 9.79 13.34 -17.08
N PHE A 70 8.53 13.68 -16.83
CA PHE A 70 8.17 14.87 -16.05
C PHE A 70 8.65 14.79 -14.60
N CYS A 71 8.52 13.63 -13.96
CA CYS A 71 9.07 13.44 -12.62
C CYS A 71 10.59 13.51 -12.62
N GLN A 72 11.24 12.96 -13.65
CA GLN A 72 12.70 12.97 -13.79
C GLN A 72 13.25 14.41 -13.88
N LYS A 73 12.58 15.30 -14.62
CA LYS A 73 12.93 16.73 -14.72
C LYS A 73 13.16 17.36 -13.35
N PHE A 74 12.26 17.15 -12.39
CA PHE A 74 12.36 17.73 -11.04
C PHE A 74 13.22 16.92 -10.08
N ALA A 75 13.43 15.63 -10.36
CA ALA A 75 14.44 14.86 -9.66
C ALA A 75 15.85 15.41 -9.98
N ASP A 76 16.11 15.75 -11.24
CA ASP A 76 17.40 16.26 -11.72
C ASP A 76 17.62 17.71 -11.32
N ASP A 77 16.60 18.56 -11.51
CA ASP A 77 16.62 19.98 -11.18
C ASP A 77 15.48 20.38 -10.22
N PRO A 78 15.68 20.19 -8.90
CA PRO A 78 14.73 20.64 -7.88
C PRO A 78 14.55 22.17 -7.81
N ASP A 79 15.50 22.95 -8.35
CA ASP A 79 15.47 24.41 -8.24
C ASP A 79 14.37 25.03 -9.12
N ALA A 80 14.04 24.39 -10.25
CA ALA A 80 12.92 24.79 -11.10
C ALA A 80 11.57 24.86 -10.35
N LEU A 81 11.34 23.99 -9.34
CA LEU A 81 10.11 24.05 -8.53
C LEU A 81 10.11 25.25 -7.58
N LEU A 82 11.29 25.66 -7.11
CA LEU A 82 11.45 26.70 -6.09
C LEU A 82 11.60 28.09 -6.70
N ASP A 83 11.97 28.18 -7.97
CA ASP A 83 12.11 29.44 -8.70
C ASP A 83 10.74 30.09 -8.97
N PRO A 84 10.48 31.31 -8.47
CA PRO A 84 9.24 32.03 -8.73
C PRO A 84 9.05 32.44 -10.19
N THR A 85 10.10 32.44 -11.01
CA THR A 85 10.04 32.83 -12.42
C THR A 85 9.64 31.68 -13.35
N THR A 86 9.68 30.44 -12.88
CA THR A 86 9.26 29.28 -13.69
C THR A 86 7.74 29.30 -13.91
N PRO A 87 7.26 29.27 -15.17
CA PRO A 87 5.84 29.28 -15.48
C PRO A 87 5.10 28.09 -14.88
N ASP A 88 3.87 28.30 -14.40
CA ASP A 88 3.02 27.22 -13.86
C ASP A 88 2.82 26.07 -14.85
N SER A 89 2.74 26.37 -16.16
CA SER A 89 2.62 25.38 -17.24
C SER A 89 3.80 24.40 -17.30
N ASP A 90 4.98 24.82 -16.85
CA ASP A 90 6.17 23.99 -16.86
C ASP A 90 6.31 23.16 -15.58
N LEU A 91 5.43 23.42 -14.61
CA LEU A 91 5.41 22.86 -13.26
C LEU A 91 4.24 21.90 -13.01
N THR A 92 3.27 21.83 -13.91
CA THR A 92 2.15 20.89 -13.86
C THR A 92 2.22 19.92 -15.04
N ILE A 93 1.91 18.65 -14.81
CA ILE A 93 2.00 17.60 -15.85
C ILE A 93 1.03 17.85 -17.02
N ASP A 94 -0.10 18.52 -16.78
CA ASP A 94 -1.09 18.85 -17.81
C ASP A 94 -0.93 20.28 -18.36
N GLY A 95 0.12 21.01 -17.96
CA GLY A 95 0.39 22.38 -18.41
C GLY A 95 -0.61 23.44 -17.95
N GLN A 96 -1.58 23.07 -17.11
CA GLN A 96 -2.62 23.96 -16.61
C GLN A 96 -2.18 24.65 -15.31
N PRO A 97 -2.80 25.80 -14.93
CA PRO A 97 -2.52 26.45 -13.67
C PRO A 97 -2.71 25.53 -12.45
N PHE A 98 -1.97 25.80 -11.38
CA PHE A 98 -2.12 25.07 -10.13
C PHE A 98 -3.56 25.17 -9.60
N MET A 99 -4.11 24.03 -9.18
CA MET A 99 -5.41 23.99 -8.49
C MET A 99 -5.42 24.85 -7.21
N ASN A 100 -4.26 25.01 -6.56
CA ASN A 100 -4.08 25.92 -5.43
C ASN A 100 -2.70 26.58 -5.47
N SER A 101 -2.63 27.77 -6.07
CA SER A 101 -1.40 28.57 -6.21
C SER A 101 -0.78 28.97 -4.87
N LEU A 102 -1.56 29.01 -3.78
CA LEU A 102 -1.05 29.37 -2.45
C LEU A 102 -0.08 28.32 -1.90
N VAL A 103 -0.20 27.06 -2.29
CA VAL A 103 0.65 25.97 -1.80
C VAL A 103 2.10 26.21 -2.23
N VAL A 104 2.32 26.36 -3.53
CA VAL A 104 3.64 26.59 -4.12
C VAL A 104 4.23 27.90 -3.60
N ALA A 105 3.44 28.98 -3.58
CA ALA A 105 3.88 30.27 -3.07
C ALA A 105 4.32 30.22 -1.60
N LYS A 106 3.59 29.50 -0.73
CA LYS A 106 3.95 29.35 0.68
C LYS A 106 5.22 28.51 0.87
N ILE A 107 5.38 27.44 0.09
CA ILE A 107 6.56 26.58 0.17
C ILE A 107 7.80 27.33 -0.31
N ARG A 108 7.71 28.06 -1.43
CA ARG A 108 8.79 28.93 -1.94
C ARG A 108 9.23 29.95 -0.88
N LYS A 109 8.28 30.63 -0.23
CA LYS A 109 8.58 31.59 0.85
C LYS A 109 9.32 30.97 2.04
N ARG A 110 9.07 29.70 2.35
CA ARG A 110 9.68 28.98 3.47
C ARG A 110 10.86 28.10 3.06
N ALA A 111 11.24 28.08 1.79
CA ALA A 111 12.24 27.14 1.27
C ALA A 111 13.59 27.24 2.02
N ALA A 112 14.00 28.45 2.41
CA ALA A 112 15.22 28.69 3.18
C ALA A 112 15.18 28.14 4.62
N GLU A 113 13.99 27.97 5.20
CA GLU A 113 13.80 27.45 6.57
C GLU A 113 13.70 25.92 6.61
N LEU A 114 13.39 25.28 5.47
CA LEU A 114 13.10 23.86 5.40
C LEU A 114 14.40 23.05 5.20
N PRO A 115 14.78 22.20 6.16
CA PRO A 115 16.05 21.47 6.10
C PRO A 115 16.10 20.49 4.94
N ARG A 116 17.16 20.58 4.12
CA ARG A 116 17.42 19.64 3.00
C ARG A 116 16.26 19.53 2.00
N LEU A 117 15.48 20.59 1.82
CA LEU A 117 14.30 20.58 0.94
C LEU A 117 14.59 20.02 -0.45
N LYS A 118 15.68 20.45 -1.10
CA LYS A 118 16.08 19.99 -2.44
C LYS A 118 16.35 18.48 -2.50
N ASP A 119 16.98 17.92 -1.46
CA ASP A 119 17.25 16.48 -1.40
C ASP A 119 15.95 15.68 -1.26
N VAL A 120 15.00 16.20 -0.48
CA VAL A 120 13.69 15.56 -0.29
C VAL A 120 12.86 15.65 -1.58
N ILE A 121 12.90 16.78 -2.30
CA ILE A 121 12.30 16.91 -3.64
C ILE A 121 12.87 15.85 -4.57
N ARG A 122 14.20 15.78 -4.70
CA ARG A 122 14.88 14.77 -5.52
C ARG A 122 14.43 13.36 -5.17
N ALA A 123 14.38 13.01 -3.89
CA ALA A 123 13.97 11.69 -3.43
C ALA A 123 12.51 11.35 -3.77
N VAL A 124 11.57 12.26 -3.52
CA VAL A 124 10.14 12.05 -3.81
C VAL A 124 9.91 11.92 -5.31
N PHE A 125 10.50 12.79 -6.13
CA PHE A 125 10.33 12.74 -7.58
C PHE A 125 11.03 11.53 -8.21
N SER A 126 12.20 11.11 -7.70
CA SER A 126 12.83 9.84 -8.11
C SER A 126 11.96 8.62 -7.77
N GLY A 127 11.30 8.65 -6.60
CA GLY A 127 10.29 7.67 -6.23
C GLY A 127 9.09 7.69 -7.17
N GLY A 128 8.67 8.90 -7.60
CA GLY A 128 7.66 9.11 -8.63
C GLY A 128 8.03 8.48 -9.97
N VAL A 129 9.25 8.68 -10.46
CA VAL A 129 9.77 8.02 -11.68
C VAL A 129 9.63 6.51 -11.57
N THR A 130 10.13 5.92 -10.47
CA THR A 130 10.06 4.47 -10.25
C THR A 130 8.61 3.97 -10.21
N GLY A 131 7.74 4.69 -9.49
CA GLY A 131 6.33 4.32 -9.38
C GLY A 131 5.63 4.38 -10.73
N TRP A 132 5.76 5.50 -11.45
CA TRP A 132 5.11 5.68 -12.74
C TRP A 132 5.61 4.67 -13.77
N SER A 133 6.91 4.42 -13.90
CA SER A 133 7.41 3.41 -14.84
C SER A 133 6.82 2.01 -14.62
N ILE A 134 6.48 1.64 -13.37
CA ILE A 134 5.78 0.38 -13.09
C ILE A 134 4.29 0.47 -13.46
N PHE A 135 3.64 1.59 -13.16
CA PHE A 135 2.20 1.78 -13.44
C PHE A 135 1.88 2.07 -14.91
N THR A 136 2.86 2.51 -15.71
CA THR A 136 2.68 2.92 -17.10
C THR A 136 3.28 1.96 -18.12
N GLU A 137 3.79 0.79 -17.69
CA GLU A 137 4.43 -0.19 -18.57
C GLU A 137 3.55 -0.57 -19.78
N GLU A 138 2.23 -0.65 -19.58
CA GLU A 138 1.28 -1.00 -20.63
C GLU A 138 1.14 0.08 -21.73
N PHE A 139 1.48 1.33 -21.39
CA PHE A 139 1.36 2.51 -22.25
C PHE A 139 2.65 2.83 -23.01
N GLU A 140 3.77 2.17 -22.70
CA GLU A 140 5.07 2.40 -23.35
C GLU A 140 5.00 2.14 -24.88
N GLU A 141 5.93 2.73 -25.62
CA GLU A 141 6.10 2.44 -27.05
C GLU A 141 6.44 0.95 -27.25
N GLY A 142 5.75 0.28 -28.17
CA GLY A 142 5.82 -1.17 -28.32
C GLY A 142 5.17 -1.98 -27.18
N GLY A 143 4.50 -1.33 -26.24
CA GLY A 143 3.69 -1.96 -25.20
C GLY A 143 2.40 -2.62 -25.75
N PRO A 144 1.63 -3.32 -24.89
CA PRO A 144 0.37 -3.96 -25.28
C PRO A 144 -0.63 -3.00 -25.94
N ILE A 145 -0.76 -1.76 -25.43
CA ILE A 145 -1.70 -0.77 -25.98
C ILE A 145 -1.24 -0.29 -27.36
N ASP A 146 0.07 -0.08 -27.52
CA ASP A 146 0.67 0.39 -28.78
C ASP A 146 0.55 -0.64 -29.91
N LYS A 147 0.51 -1.93 -29.56
CA LYS A 147 0.34 -3.07 -30.48
C LYS A 147 -1.09 -3.30 -30.94
N LEU A 148 -2.08 -2.62 -30.34
CA LEU A 148 -3.47 -2.76 -30.76
C LEU A 148 -3.65 -2.24 -32.18
N THR A 149 -4.41 -2.98 -32.98
CA THR A 149 -4.90 -2.50 -34.27
C THR A 149 -5.90 -1.36 -34.07
N GLU A 150 -6.04 -0.49 -35.07
CA GLU A 150 -7.02 0.61 -35.01
C GLU A 150 -8.45 0.10 -34.77
N GLN A 151 -8.80 -1.04 -35.37
CA GLN A 151 -10.09 -1.69 -35.14
C GLN A 151 -10.26 -2.19 -33.70
N GLU A 152 -9.19 -2.65 -33.04
CA GLU A 152 -9.25 -3.02 -31.62
C GLU A 152 -9.38 -1.78 -30.73
N LYS A 153 -8.65 -0.70 -31.03
CA LYS A 153 -8.75 0.58 -30.30
C LYS A 153 -10.16 1.17 -30.35
N GLU A 154 -10.81 1.14 -31.52
CA GLU A 154 -12.21 1.60 -31.69
C GLU A 154 -13.21 0.78 -30.86
N ASN A 155 -12.93 -0.51 -30.65
CA ASN A 155 -13.82 -1.42 -29.91
C ASN A 155 -13.57 -1.39 -28.39
N ILE A 156 -12.45 -0.83 -27.93
CA ILE A 156 -12.10 -0.74 -26.52
C ILE A 156 -12.61 0.60 -25.98
N ASN A 157 -13.67 0.56 -25.17
CA ASN A 157 -14.17 1.71 -24.44
C ASN A 157 -14.07 1.46 -22.93
N ILE A 158 -12.94 1.85 -22.35
CA ILE A 158 -12.62 1.67 -20.92
C ILE A 158 -12.48 3.05 -20.30
N SER A 159 -13.11 3.26 -19.14
CA SER A 159 -12.96 4.53 -18.42
C SER A 159 -11.52 4.72 -17.94
N SER A 160 -10.98 5.92 -18.12
CA SER A 160 -9.70 6.38 -17.58
C SER A 160 -9.62 6.43 -16.06
N THR A 161 -10.76 6.43 -15.36
CA THR A 161 -10.78 6.38 -13.90
C THR A 161 -10.99 4.97 -13.42
N ASN A 162 -10.18 4.55 -12.44
CA ASN A 162 -10.46 3.33 -11.71
C ASN A 162 -11.74 3.46 -10.86
N ASP A 163 -12.23 4.67 -10.55
CA ASP A 163 -13.56 4.85 -9.94
C ASP A 163 -14.67 4.25 -10.80
N CYS A 164 -14.51 4.23 -12.13
CA CYS A 164 -15.36 3.48 -13.05
C CYS A 164 -14.76 2.14 -13.49
N ASN A 165 -13.65 1.62 -12.97
CA ASN A 165 -13.22 0.23 -13.27
C ASN A 165 -13.32 -0.66 -12.02
N GLU A 166 -12.95 -0.14 -10.84
CA GLU A 166 -13.45 -0.58 -9.53
C GLU A 166 -14.95 -0.32 -9.39
N GLY A 167 -15.43 0.76 -10.00
CA GLY A 167 -16.81 1.18 -9.90
C GLY A 167 -17.68 1.20 -11.16
N MET A 168 -17.26 0.82 -12.38
CA MET A 168 -18.17 0.18 -13.34
C MET A 168 -18.45 -1.24 -12.86
N PHE A 169 -17.52 -1.80 -12.07
CA PHE A 169 -17.86 -2.91 -11.20
C PHE A 169 -18.83 -2.57 -10.05
N LEU A 170 -18.97 -1.29 -9.65
CA LEU A 170 -20.00 -0.75 -8.75
C LEU A 170 -21.25 -0.24 -9.50
N PHE A 171 -21.15 0.26 -10.73
CA PHE A 171 -22.20 0.97 -11.47
C PHE A 171 -22.99 -0.01 -12.32
N ILE A 172 -22.32 -1.00 -12.91
CA ILE A 172 -22.99 -2.22 -13.36
C ILE A 172 -23.76 -2.82 -12.18
N LEU A 173 -23.26 -2.75 -10.92
CA LEU A 173 -24.04 -3.22 -9.76
C LEU A 173 -25.07 -2.22 -9.20
N HIS A 174 -24.87 -0.91 -9.38
CA HIS A 174 -25.80 0.13 -8.98
C HIS A 174 -27.09 0.01 -9.79
N LEU A 175 -26.94 -0.28 -11.08
CA LEU A 175 -28.04 -0.64 -11.98
C LEU A 175 -28.63 -2.03 -11.68
N ILE A 176 -27.85 -2.98 -11.13
CA ILE A 176 -28.32 -4.37 -10.86
C ILE A 176 -28.95 -4.56 -9.46
N THR A 177 -28.73 -3.71 -8.45
CA THR A 177 -29.10 -4.07 -7.06
C THR A 177 -29.64 -2.99 -6.12
N HIS A 178 -29.69 -1.70 -6.50
CA HIS A 178 -29.94 -0.62 -5.53
C HIS A 178 -29.08 -0.74 -4.24
N SER A 179 -27.84 -1.25 -4.34
CA SER A 179 -26.97 -1.46 -3.18
C SER A 179 -25.51 -1.14 -3.53
N CYS A 180 -24.90 -0.24 -2.74
CA CYS A 180 -23.58 0.38 -2.98
C CYS A 180 -22.38 -0.55 -2.75
N SER A 181 -22.36 -1.77 -3.28
CA SER A 181 -21.29 -2.73 -3.00
C SER A 181 -20.83 -3.46 -4.25
N GLY A 182 -20.01 -2.84 -5.10
CA GLY A 182 -19.58 -3.40 -6.40
C GLY A 182 -18.80 -4.69 -6.31
N LEU A 183 -18.22 -5.19 -7.41
CA LEU A 183 -17.84 -6.61 -7.48
C LEU A 183 -16.88 -7.14 -6.42
N LEU A 184 -15.94 -6.36 -5.89
CA LEU A 184 -15.17 -6.84 -4.74
C LEU A 184 -16.09 -7.04 -3.52
N GLY A 185 -17.07 -6.17 -3.31
CA GLY A 185 -18.17 -6.33 -2.35
C GLY A 185 -19.14 -7.46 -2.69
N TYR A 186 -19.59 -7.58 -3.96
CA TYR A 186 -20.46 -8.67 -4.40
C TYR A 186 -19.76 -10.03 -4.31
N THR A 187 -18.53 -10.19 -4.80
CA THR A 187 -17.75 -11.43 -4.70
C THR A 187 -17.40 -11.74 -3.26
N ARG A 188 -17.13 -10.74 -2.40
CA ARG A 188 -16.97 -10.96 -0.97
C ARG A 188 -18.27 -11.46 -0.33
N LYS A 189 -19.41 -10.84 -0.64
CA LYS A 189 -20.74 -11.25 -0.15
C LYS A 189 -21.14 -12.63 -0.68
N GLN A 190 -20.84 -12.93 -1.94
CA GLN A 190 -21.05 -14.24 -2.55
C GLN A 190 -20.09 -15.28 -1.98
N LYS A 191 -18.82 -14.96 -1.70
CA LYS A 191 -17.91 -15.87 -0.99
C LYS A 191 -18.36 -16.11 0.45
N GLN A 192 -18.97 -15.13 1.10
CA GLN A 192 -19.53 -15.29 2.43
C GLN A 192 -20.78 -16.18 2.40
N ASN A 193 -21.66 -15.99 1.42
CA ASN A 193 -22.91 -16.74 1.28
C ASN A 193 -22.74 -18.10 0.56
N SER A 194 -21.68 -18.26 -0.22
CA SER A 194 -21.36 -19.43 -1.04
C SER A 194 -19.84 -19.61 -1.13
N PRO A 195 -19.18 -20.06 -0.04
CA PRO A 195 -17.71 -20.15 0.05
C PRO A 195 -17.07 -21.08 -0.99
N SER A 196 -17.84 -22.06 -1.47
CA SER A 196 -17.44 -23.02 -2.50
C SER A 196 -17.68 -22.53 -3.93
N GLY A 197 -18.32 -21.36 -4.11
CA GLY A 197 -18.59 -20.78 -5.41
C GLY A 197 -17.31 -20.36 -6.13
N THR A 198 -17.23 -20.64 -7.43
CA THR A 198 -16.12 -20.21 -8.28
C THR A 198 -16.35 -18.79 -8.78
N ILE A 199 -15.26 -18.10 -9.16
CA ILE A 199 -15.36 -16.76 -9.78
C ILE A 199 -16.20 -16.83 -11.05
N GLY A 200 -16.07 -17.89 -11.85
CA GLY A 200 -16.91 -18.11 -13.04
C GLY A 200 -18.40 -18.21 -12.71
N LEU A 201 -18.79 -18.87 -11.62
CA LEU A 201 -20.19 -18.91 -11.16
C LEU A 201 -20.68 -17.51 -10.75
N PHE A 202 -19.86 -16.75 -10.03
CA PHE A 202 -20.22 -15.39 -9.60
C PHE A 202 -20.35 -14.44 -10.79
N ALA A 203 -19.45 -14.55 -11.78
CA ALA A 203 -19.51 -13.81 -13.02
C ALA A 203 -20.75 -14.18 -13.85
N ALA A 204 -21.05 -15.48 -13.98
CA ALA A 204 -22.25 -15.95 -14.69
C ALA A 204 -23.54 -15.43 -14.02
N ARG A 205 -23.63 -15.44 -12.68
CA ARG A 205 -24.76 -14.87 -11.93
C ARG A 205 -24.89 -13.36 -12.06
N ALA A 206 -23.77 -12.65 -12.19
CA ALA A 206 -23.78 -11.22 -12.45
C ALA A 206 -24.30 -10.93 -13.87
N MET A 207 -23.80 -11.65 -14.89
CA MET A 207 -24.24 -11.53 -16.28
C MET A 207 -25.70 -11.93 -16.49
N TYR A 208 -26.15 -13.02 -15.85
CA TYR A 208 -27.54 -13.49 -15.92
C TYR A 208 -28.54 -12.40 -15.50
N ARG A 209 -28.21 -11.64 -14.45
CA ARG A 209 -29.03 -10.54 -13.95
C ARG A 209 -28.87 -9.26 -14.77
N ARG A 210 -27.69 -9.00 -15.33
CA ARG A 210 -27.45 -7.82 -16.18
C ARG A 210 -28.26 -7.87 -17.47
N ASN A 211 -28.30 -9.04 -18.09
CA ASN A 211 -28.89 -9.21 -19.41
C ASN A 211 -30.38 -9.53 -19.34
N ASP A 212 -31.02 -9.38 -18.17
CA ASP A 212 -32.38 -9.83 -17.87
C ASP A 212 -32.64 -11.22 -18.47
N THR A 213 -31.65 -12.11 -18.27
CA THR A 213 -31.66 -13.41 -18.96
C THR A 213 -32.84 -14.26 -18.50
N GLU A 214 -33.36 -14.02 -17.29
CA GLU A 214 -34.59 -14.62 -16.80
C GLU A 214 -35.81 -14.20 -17.62
N ASP A 215 -35.96 -12.90 -17.91
CA ASP A 215 -37.05 -12.37 -18.73
C ASP A 215 -36.90 -12.84 -20.18
N PHE A 216 -35.68 -12.80 -20.72
CA PHE A 216 -35.39 -13.34 -22.05
C PHE A 216 -35.73 -14.84 -22.16
N ILE A 217 -35.33 -15.65 -21.17
CA ILE A 217 -35.66 -17.08 -21.16
C ILE A 217 -37.18 -17.27 -21.08
N SER A 218 -37.86 -16.51 -20.22
CA SER A 218 -39.30 -16.59 -20.04
C SER A 218 -40.07 -16.23 -21.32
N ALA A 219 -39.62 -15.18 -22.03
CA ALA A 219 -40.25 -14.66 -23.24
C ALA A 219 -39.91 -15.45 -24.51
N HIS A 220 -38.65 -15.92 -24.64
CA HIS A 220 -38.12 -16.41 -25.92
C HIS A 220 -37.51 -17.80 -25.87
N ALA A 221 -37.16 -18.33 -24.69
CA ALA A 221 -36.46 -19.61 -24.56
C ALA A 221 -37.12 -20.60 -23.58
N ASN A 222 -38.43 -20.49 -23.37
CA ASN A 222 -39.17 -21.35 -22.44
C ASN A 222 -39.51 -22.75 -23.00
N ASN A 223 -39.06 -23.07 -24.21
CA ASN A 223 -39.37 -24.35 -24.85
C ASN A 223 -38.40 -25.46 -24.39
N ARG A 224 -38.90 -26.70 -24.48
CA ARG A 224 -38.19 -27.90 -24.03
C ARG A 224 -36.88 -28.11 -24.80
N ASP A 225 -36.86 -27.81 -26.09
CA ASP A 225 -35.71 -28.09 -26.96
C ASP A 225 -34.51 -27.17 -26.66
N LEU A 226 -34.75 -25.88 -26.43
CA LEU A 226 -33.73 -24.93 -25.99
C LEU A 226 -33.21 -25.26 -24.59
N THR A 227 -34.09 -25.70 -23.69
CA THR A 227 -33.68 -26.19 -22.37
C THR A 227 -32.75 -27.40 -22.49
N LEU A 228 -33.10 -28.38 -23.34
CA LEU A 228 -32.27 -29.56 -23.60
C LEU A 228 -30.96 -29.21 -24.32
N TYR A 229 -30.96 -28.20 -25.18
CA TYR A 229 -29.75 -27.66 -25.80
C TYR A 229 -28.81 -27.02 -24.76
N ALA A 230 -29.34 -26.14 -23.91
CA ALA A 230 -28.57 -25.48 -22.86
C ALA A 230 -27.95 -26.47 -21.87
N ILE A 231 -28.69 -27.51 -21.47
CA ILE A 231 -28.18 -28.60 -20.61
C ILE A 231 -27.03 -29.34 -21.29
N ARG A 232 -27.14 -29.63 -22.60
CA ARG A 232 -26.07 -30.29 -23.37
C ARG A 232 -24.81 -29.43 -23.44
N GLU A 233 -24.95 -28.14 -23.74
CA GLU A 233 -23.81 -27.20 -23.78
C GLU A 233 -23.16 -27.01 -22.41
N ALA A 234 -23.95 -26.92 -21.33
CA ALA A 234 -23.43 -26.89 -19.96
C ALA A 234 -22.60 -28.13 -19.64
N ARG A 235 -23.10 -29.33 -20.01
CA ARG A 235 -22.36 -30.59 -19.83
C ARG A 235 -21.07 -30.65 -20.65
N LYS A 236 -21.05 -30.13 -21.89
CA LYS A 236 -19.82 -30.03 -22.69
C LYS A 236 -18.79 -29.10 -22.03
N ARG A 237 -19.23 -27.97 -21.50
CA ARG A 237 -18.36 -27.04 -20.77
C ARG A 237 -17.84 -27.66 -19.47
N ASP A 238 -18.66 -28.37 -18.71
CA ASP A 238 -18.19 -29.06 -17.50
C ASP A 238 -17.23 -30.20 -17.84
N ALA A 239 -17.45 -30.91 -18.95
CA ALA A 239 -16.56 -31.94 -19.45
C ALA A 239 -15.18 -31.39 -19.88
N SER A 240 -15.04 -30.07 -20.12
CA SER A 240 -13.76 -29.44 -20.45
C SER A 240 -12.73 -29.49 -19.30
N GLY A 241 -13.15 -29.76 -18.06
CA GLY A 241 -12.24 -29.89 -16.92
C GLY A 241 -11.61 -28.59 -16.41
N SER A 242 -11.83 -27.45 -17.05
CA SER A 242 -11.29 -26.13 -16.66
C SER A 242 -11.55 -25.76 -15.18
N ASN A 243 -12.75 -26.06 -14.67
CA ASN A 243 -13.08 -25.85 -13.26
C ASN A 243 -12.30 -26.77 -12.31
N LYS A 244 -11.95 -27.98 -12.75
CA LYS A 244 -11.14 -28.94 -11.98
C LYS A 244 -9.68 -28.48 -11.96
N GLU A 245 -9.12 -28.12 -13.10
CA GLU A 245 -7.77 -27.57 -13.23
C GLU A 245 -7.58 -26.33 -12.35
N PHE A 246 -8.52 -25.38 -12.39
CA PHE A 246 -8.50 -24.20 -11.54
C PHE A 246 -8.51 -24.54 -10.03
N ARG A 247 -9.29 -25.56 -9.62
CA ARG A 247 -9.33 -26.01 -8.22
C ARG A 247 -8.03 -26.66 -7.79
N GLU A 248 -7.43 -27.47 -8.66
CA GLU A 248 -6.14 -28.13 -8.42
C GLU A 248 -5.01 -27.10 -8.30
N GLU A 249 -4.96 -26.12 -9.20
CA GLU A 249 -3.95 -25.06 -9.16
C GLU A 249 -4.09 -24.21 -7.89
N ARG A 250 -5.33 -23.84 -7.53
CA ARG A 250 -5.59 -23.14 -6.27
C ARG A 250 -5.16 -23.98 -5.06
N ALA A 251 -5.40 -25.29 -5.06
CA ALA A 251 -4.98 -26.17 -3.98
C ALA A 251 -3.46 -26.22 -3.86
N LYS A 252 -2.73 -26.36 -4.98
CA LYS A 252 -1.27 -26.31 -5.03
C LYS A 252 -0.72 -25.02 -4.42
N GLN A 253 -1.27 -23.87 -4.80
CA GLN A 253 -0.86 -22.56 -4.27
C GLN A 253 -1.11 -22.43 -2.76
N LEU A 254 -2.25 -22.90 -2.28
CA LEU A 254 -2.57 -22.88 -0.85
C LEU A 254 -1.66 -23.80 -0.05
N ILE A 255 -1.35 -24.99 -0.56
CA ILE A 255 -0.39 -25.92 0.04
C ILE A 255 1.00 -25.29 0.07
N ALA A 256 1.47 -24.72 -1.04
CA ALA A 256 2.77 -24.05 -1.12
C ALA A 256 2.88 -22.93 -0.07
N ARG A 257 1.89 -22.04 0.01
CA ARG A 257 1.83 -20.97 1.02
C ARG A 257 1.79 -21.52 2.44
N ALA A 258 1.07 -22.63 2.69
CA ALA A 258 1.04 -23.26 4.01
C ALA A 258 2.42 -23.85 4.39
N THR A 259 3.11 -24.49 3.44
CA THR A 259 4.45 -25.04 3.65
C THR A 259 5.50 -23.95 3.90
N GLU A 260 5.46 -22.86 3.14
CA GLU A 260 6.35 -21.69 3.34
C GLU A 260 6.12 -21.06 4.71
N ASN A 261 4.86 -20.88 5.11
CA ASN A 261 4.51 -20.35 6.42
C ASN A 261 5.00 -21.26 7.56
N ARG A 262 4.91 -22.57 7.38
CA ARG A 262 5.43 -23.55 8.36
C ARG A 262 6.95 -23.47 8.45
N ALA A 263 7.66 -23.47 7.33
CA ALA A 263 9.11 -23.34 7.30
C ALA A 263 9.59 -22.03 7.95
N ARG A 264 8.90 -20.91 7.69
CA ARG A 264 9.21 -19.61 8.34
C ARG A 264 9.01 -19.66 9.85
N ARG A 265 7.95 -20.32 10.32
CA ARG A 265 7.69 -20.53 11.76
C ARG A 265 8.77 -21.41 12.39
N ASP A 266 9.11 -22.52 11.76
CA ASP A 266 10.10 -23.47 12.26
C ASP A 266 11.49 -22.82 12.34
N LYS A 267 11.89 -22.05 11.31
CA LYS A 267 13.12 -21.24 11.33
C LYS A 267 13.12 -20.22 12.47
N HIS A 268 12.02 -19.48 12.66
CA HIS A 268 11.92 -18.52 13.77
C HIS A 268 12.05 -19.22 15.13
N LEU A 269 11.42 -20.38 15.32
CA LEU A 269 11.52 -21.17 16.54
C LEU A 269 12.94 -21.69 16.78
N GLN A 270 13.63 -22.16 15.73
CA GLN A 270 15.04 -22.56 15.81
C GLN A 270 15.94 -21.39 16.21
N GLU A 271 15.83 -20.24 15.53
CA GLU A 271 16.59 -19.04 15.85
C GLU A 271 16.32 -18.53 17.28
N GLU A 272 15.09 -18.66 17.78
CA GLU A 272 14.76 -18.35 19.17
C GLU A 272 15.36 -19.35 20.16
N ALA A 273 15.32 -20.64 19.85
CA ALA A 273 15.90 -21.70 20.67
C ALA A 273 17.43 -21.54 20.77
N GLU A 274 18.12 -21.30 19.65
CA GLU A 274 19.56 -21.04 19.61
C GLU A 274 19.94 -19.77 20.40
N ARG A 275 19.19 -18.67 20.23
CA ARG A 275 19.40 -17.44 21.00
C ARG A 275 19.22 -17.69 22.49
N ARG A 276 18.21 -18.46 22.89
CA ARG A 276 17.97 -18.82 24.30
C ARG A 276 19.08 -19.70 24.85
N ALA A 277 19.56 -20.68 24.09
CA ALA A 277 20.66 -21.56 24.49
C ALA A 277 21.97 -20.76 24.71
N LYS A 278 22.28 -19.80 23.84
CA LYS A 278 23.42 -18.89 24.01
C LYS A 278 23.32 -18.06 25.30
N LEU A 279 22.14 -17.54 25.63
CA LEU A 279 21.92 -16.80 26.87
C LEU A 279 22.04 -17.67 28.12
N LEU A 280 21.63 -18.94 28.06
CA LEU A 280 21.76 -19.88 29.18
C LEU A 280 23.22 -20.31 29.42
N ALA A 281 24.03 -20.40 28.36
CA ALA A 281 25.43 -20.78 28.47
C ALA A 281 26.34 -19.61 28.94
N ALA A 282 25.87 -18.37 28.82
CA ALA A 282 26.63 -17.19 29.22
C ALA A 282 26.66 -17.04 30.76
N PRO A 283 27.84 -16.83 31.37
CA PRO A 283 27.93 -16.67 32.83
C PRO A 283 27.29 -15.35 33.28
N VAL A 284 26.56 -15.42 34.40
CA VAL A 284 26.00 -14.24 35.07
C VAL A 284 27.10 -13.57 35.87
N VAL A 285 27.39 -12.30 35.59
CA VAL A 285 28.40 -11.53 36.32
C VAL A 285 27.74 -10.88 37.53
N THR A 286 28.07 -11.36 38.73
CA THR A 286 27.47 -10.91 39.99
C THR A 286 28.26 -9.80 40.68
N GLU A 287 29.54 -9.63 40.36
CA GLU A 287 30.40 -8.62 40.99
C GLU A 287 30.16 -7.21 40.41
N THR A 288 29.78 -6.27 41.27
CA THR A 288 29.46 -4.89 40.86
C THR A 288 30.66 -4.12 40.30
N ALA A 289 31.88 -4.46 40.73
CA ALA A 289 33.12 -3.89 40.23
C ALA A 289 33.39 -4.33 38.78
N THR A 290 33.24 -5.61 38.47
CA THR A 290 33.49 -6.14 37.11
C THR A 290 32.43 -5.65 36.12
N LEU A 291 31.17 -5.50 36.53
CA LEU A 291 30.11 -4.90 35.70
C LEU A 291 30.47 -3.50 35.16
N SER A 292 31.19 -2.69 35.95
CA SER A 292 31.59 -1.34 35.54
C SER A 292 32.63 -1.31 34.42
N THR A 293 33.43 -2.38 34.30
CA THR A 293 34.49 -2.53 33.29
C THR A 293 33.98 -3.12 31.97
N LEU A 294 32.77 -3.68 31.96
CA LEU A 294 32.21 -4.34 30.78
C LEU A 294 32.00 -3.38 29.61
N THR A 295 32.21 -3.93 28.41
CA THR A 295 31.86 -3.25 27.15
C THR A 295 30.33 -3.17 27.01
N LEU A 296 29.85 -2.25 26.16
CA LEU A 296 28.41 -2.12 25.89
C LEU A 296 27.80 -3.42 25.34
N LYS A 297 28.57 -4.22 24.57
CA LYS A 297 28.12 -5.52 24.06
C LYS A 297 27.92 -6.53 25.21
N GLN A 298 28.86 -6.60 26.14
CA GLN A 298 28.77 -7.49 27.31
C GLN A 298 27.66 -7.08 28.27
N LEU A 299 27.48 -5.77 28.52
CA LEU A 299 26.36 -5.25 29.33
C LEU A 299 25.00 -5.60 28.71
N ASN A 300 24.91 -5.54 27.38
CA ASN A 300 23.70 -5.94 26.67
C ASN A 300 23.38 -7.42 26.82
N GLU A 301 24.41 -8.27 26.88
CA GLU A 301 24.24 -9.71 27.10
C GLU A 301 23.75 -9.97 28.52
N GLN A 302 24.39 -9.37 29.53
CA GLN A 302 23.97 -9.46 30.94
C GLN A 302 22.52 -8.97 31.12
N MET A 303 22.16 -7.83 30.53
CA MET A 303 20.78 -7.34 30.54
C MET A 303 19.80 -8.33 29.92
N ARG A 304 20.16 -8.98 28.79
CA ARG A 304 19.29 -9.98 28.15
C ARG A 304 19.11 -11.23 29.00
N ILE A 305 20.14 -11.65 29.74
CA ILE A 305 20.04 -12.78 30.68
C ILE A 305 19.04 -12.45 31.78
N HIS A 306 19.19 -11.30 32.46
CA HIS A 306 18.25 -10.89 33.52
C HIS A 306 16.83 -10.62 32.99
N TRP A 307 16.70 -10.11 31.76
CA TRP A 307 15.42 -9.79 31.15
C TRP A 307 14.66 -11.02 30.64
N ARG A 308 15.33 -11.93 29.91
CA ARG A 308 14.68 -13.08 29.23
C ARG A 308 14.76 -14.39 30.00
N ILE A 309 15.84 -14.63 30.75
CA ILE A 309 16.05 -15.88 31.49
C ILE A 309 15.52 -15.72 32.92
N HIS A 310 16.06 -14.76 33.68
CA HIS A 310 15.66 -14.56 35.08
C HIS A 310 14.34 -13.79 35.25
N LYS A 311 13.84 -13.19 34.17
CA LYS A 311 12.58 -12.42 34.13
C LYS A 311 12.48 -11.42 35.29
N ASP A 312 13.52 -10.60 35.44
CA ASP A 312 13.55 -9.55 36.46
C ASP A 312 12.34 -8.61 36.29
N THR A 313 11.58 -8.38 37.37
CA THR A 313 10.30 -7.66 37.33
C THR A 313 10.45 -6.21 36.86
N VAL A 314 11.55 -5.55 37.21
CA VAL A 314 11.82 -4.15 36.83
C VAL A 314 12.34 -4.07 35.40
N LEU A 315 13.26 -4.93 34.98
CA LEU A 315 13.76 -4.95 33.60
C LEU A 315 12.70 -5.40 32.60
N THR A 316 11.83 -6.34 32.98
CA THR A 316 10.71 -6.80 32.14
C THR A 316 9.64 -5.74 31.95
N ALA A 317 9.47 -4.83 32.90
CA ALA A 317 8.58 -3.67 32.76
C ALA A 317 9.11 -2.61 31.77
N ILE A 318 10.38 -2.67 31.36
CA ILE A 318 10.93 -1.76 30.35
C ILE A 318 10.41 -2.19 28.96
N PRO A 319 9.63 -1.35 28.27
CA PRO A 319 8.93 -1.75 27.04
C PRO A 319 9.89 -2.02 25.87
N ASN A 320 11.05 -1.35 25.86
CA ASN A 320 12.07 -1.56 24.83
C ASN A 320 13.47 -1.21 25.36
N LYS A 321 14.47 -1.99 24.96
CA LYS A 321 15.91 -1.69 25.13
C LYS A 321 16.27 -0.27 24.68
N SER A 322 15.57 0.27 23.67
CA SER A 322 15.82 1.63 23.15
C SER A 322 15.57 2.75 24.18
N VAL A 323 14.98 2.45 25.33
CA VAL A 323 14.88 3.38 26.47
C VAL A 323 16.25 3.55 27.15
N LEU A 324 17.06 2.49 27.20
CA LEU A 324 18.41 2.48 27.78
C LEU A 324 19.47 2.73 26.70
N LYS A 325 19.43 3.91 26.06
CA LYS A 325 20.36 4.25 24.96
C LYS A 325 21.79 4.48 25.45
N ARG A 326 21.97 5.02 26.65
CA ARG A 326 23.30 5.36 27.19
C ARG A 326 23.87 4.18 27.97
N LYS A 327 25.21 4.02 27.90
CA LYS A 327 25.93 2.99 28.65
C LYS A 327 25.69 3.13 30.17
N SER A 328 25.62 4.36 30.69
CA SER A 328 25.34 4.66 32.10
C SER A 328 24.01 4.08 32.57
N ASP A 329 22.96 4.30 31.77
CA ASP A 329 21.59 3.93 32.13
C ASP A 329 21.43 2.41 32.07
N MET A 330 22.06 1.78 31.08
CA MET A 330 22.13 0.32 30.97
C MET A 330 22.93 -0.31 32.10
N LEU A 331 24.06 0.28 32.49
CA LEU A 331 24.87 -0.20 33.62
C LEU A 331 24.08 -0.13 34.93
N SER A 332 23.38 0.99 35.17
CA SER A 332 22.53 1.17 36.36
C SER A 332 21.41 0.12 36.41
N ALA A 333 20.72 -0.09 35.28
CA ALA A 333 19.64 -1.07 35.17
C ALA A 333 20.12 -2.52 35.39
N VAL A 334 21.29 -2.88 34.84
CA VAL A 334 21.91 -4.20 35.03
C VAL A 334 22.37 -4.38 36.49
N LYS A 335 23.01 -3.38 37.10
CA LYS A 335 23.43 -3.44 38.52
C LYS A 335 22.23 -3.68 39.45
N GLY A 336 21.15 -2.91 39.28
CA GLY A 336 19.95 -3.13 40.09
C GLY A 336 19.31 -4.50 39.87
N ALA A 337 19.39 -5.06 38.66
CA ALA A 337 18.90 -6.41 38.38
C ALA A 337 19.78 -7.51 38.99
N VAL A 338 21.09 -7.29 39.06
CA VAL A 338 22.04 -8.19 39.73
C VAL A 338 21.83 -8.16 41.25
N GLU A 339 21.65 -6.98 41.85
CA GLU A 339 21.32 -6.86 43.29
C GLU A 339 20.03 -7.63 43.62
N ARG A 340 18.96 -7.44 42.84
CA ARG A 340 17.71 -8.19 43.01
C ARG A 340 17.86 -9.68 42.75
N TYR A 341 18.73 -10.07 41.84
CA TYR A 341 19.06 -11.46 41.59
C TYR A 341 19.73 -12.08 42.83
N LEU A 342 20.74 -11.42 43.41
CA LEU A 342 21.41 -11.89 44.62
C LEU A 342 20.45 -12.01 45.80
N THR A 343 19.61 -10.99 46.05
CA THR A 343 18.60 -11.03 47.14
C THR A 343 17.54 -12.15 46.96
N ARG A 344 17.37 -12.68 45.75
CA ARG A 344 16.40 -13.75 45.47
C ARG A 344 16.98 -15.15 45.65
N TYR A 345 18.32 -15.27 45.69
CA TYR A 345 19.03 -16.55 45.77
C TYR A 345 19.94 -16.67 47.00
N ASP A 346 20.11 -15.61 47.80
CA ASP A 346 20.43 -15.67 49.24
C ASP A 346 19.18 -16.07 50.04
#